data_AF-A0A9W4HQN7-F1
#
_entry.id   AF-A0A9W4HQN7-F1
#
_cell.length_a   1.000
_cell.length_b   1.000
_cell.length_c   1.000
_cell.angle_alpha   90.00
_cell.angle_beta   90.00
_cell.angle_gamma   90.00
#
_symmetry.space_group_name_H-M   'P 1'
#
loop_
_entity.id
_entity.type
_entity.pdbx_description
1 polymer ?
#
loop_
_entity_poly.entity_id
_entity_poly.type
_entity_poly.pdbx_seq_one_letter_code
_entity_poly.pdbx_strand_id
1 'polypeptide(L)'
;MNPIDSTMSISQSPIDASSQWRAWQTLSIFYTIQLNRQIRRRWLLEQTSMKDRPLSERFRPVIFLEPVPTLTKPPVNLDEEIITLRTGVSLLRARVEKGKELASEIERRMLQPHVHYPTHFCHTCVEDGERVEVLLTKCGHRVCTTCLEFGIDGGVYECSICFRVADFVARSPSNRSPGSSTWNCSDRMLGRERKPASRGVRFCSPIL
;
A
#
# COMPACT_ATOMS: atom_id res chain seq x y z
N MET A 1 3.75 64.08 -22.69
CA MET A 1 4.15 63.26 -21.53
C MET A 1 3.50 61.90 -21.72
N ASN A 2 4.26 60.88 -22.12
CA ASN A 2 3.76 59.51 -22.26
C ASN A 2 4.19 58.70 -21.02
N PRO A 3 3.33 57.87 -20.43
CA PRO A 3 3.74 56.98 -19.35
C PRO A 3 4.54 55.80 -19.94
N ILE A 4 5.71 55.56 -19.36
CA ILE A 4 6.53 54.37 -19.61
C ILE A 4 5.88 53.24 -18.83
N ASP A 5 5.14 52.38 -19.53
CA ASP A 5 4.61 51.14 -18.98
C ASP A 5 5.73 50.10 -18.93
N SER A 6 6.48 50.11 -17.82
CA SER A 6 7.51 49.13 -17.51
C SER A 6 6.86 47.83 -17.05
N THR A 7 6.31 47.04 -17.98
CA THR A 7 6.03 45.63 -17.72
C THR A 7 7.36 44.90 -17.53
N MET A 8 7.80 44.75 -16.28
CA MET A 8 8.88 43.84 -15.91
C MET A 8 8.43 42.41 -16.23
N SER A 9 8.87 41.88 -17.37
CA SER A 9 8.75 40.45 -17.65
C SER A 9 9.67 39.72 -16.66
N ILE A 10 9.08 39.14 -15.62
CA ILE A 10 9.77 38.21 -14.73
C ILE A 10 10.13 36.99 -15.58
N SER A 11 11.34 36.97 -16.12
CA SER A 11 11.97 35.78 -16.70
C SER A 11 12.15 34.77 -15.56
N GLN A 12 11.19 33.85 -15.41
CA GLN A 12 11.36 32.68 -14.54
C GLN A 12 12.48 31.82 -15.14
N SER A 13 13.69 31.99 -14.61
CA SER A 13 14.80 31.11 -14.94
C SER A 13 14.39 29.66 -14.63
N PRO A 14 14.59 28.71 -15.56
CA PRO A 14 14.26 27.32 -15.31
C PRO A 14 15.02 26.83 -14.07
N ILE A 15 14.30 26.17 -13.15
CA ILE A 15 14.86 25.62 -11.91
C ILE A 15 16.02 24.67 -12.30
N ASP A 16 17.20 24.88 -11.74
CA ASP A 16 18.35 24.04 -12.04
C ASP A 16 18.10 22.58 -11.62
N ALA A 17 18.66 21.63 -12.38
CA ALA A 17 18.43 20.20 -12.18
C ALA A 17 18.82 19.72 -10.78
N SER A 18 19.85 20.33 -10.17
CA SER A 18 20.26 19.96 -8.81
C SER A 18 19.22 20.38 -7.77
N SER A 19 18.63 21.56 -7.92
CA SER A 19 17.52 22.02 -7.08
C SER A 19 16.28 21.15 -7.24
N GLN A 20 15.94 20.77 -8.48
CA GLN A 20 14.83 19.83 -8.73
C GLN A 20 15.09 18.48 -8.06
N TRP A 21 16.28 17.91 -8.23
CA TRP A 21 16.67 16.65 -7.62
C TRP A 21 16.59 16.70 -6.09
N ARG A 22 17.11 17.77 -5.46
CA ARG A 22 17.03 17.99 -4.00
C ARG A 22 15.59 18.09 -3.51
N ALA A 23 14.73 18.77 -4.26
CA ALA A 23 13.31 18.88 -3.94
C ALA A 23 12.64 17.50 -3.94
N TRP A 24 12.88 16.68 -4.97
CA TRP A 24 12.34 15.31 -5.05
C TRP A 24 12.90 14.40 -3.96
N GLN A 25 14.18 14.50 -3.63
CA GLN A 25 14.76 13.75 -2.50
C GLN A 25 14.09 14.14 -1.18
N THR A 26 13.86 15.43 -0.95
CA THR A 26 13.16 15.93 0.26
C THR A 26 11.73 15.38 0.34
N LEU A 27 11.01 15.37 -0.79
CA LEU A 27 9.67 14.78 -0.86
C LEU A 27 9.69 13.27 -0.58
N SER A 28 10.69 12.54 -1.07
CA SER A 28 10.84 11.11 -0.78
C SER A 28 11.00 10.84 0.72
N ILE A 29 11.85 11.62 1.40
CA ILE A 29 12.02 11.55 2.86
C ILE A 29 10.70 11.87 3.58
N PHE A 30 10.06 12.99 3.20
CA PHE A 30 8.81 13.42 3.82
C PHE A 30 7.72 12.35 3.70
N TYR A 31 7.46 11.83 2.49
CA TYR A 31 6.42 10.82 2.31
C TYR A 31 6.77 9.48 2.95
N THR A 32 8.05 9.10 3.05
CA THR A 32 8.45 7.90 3.79
C THR A 32 8.13 8.04 5.29
N ILE A 33 8.39 9.21 5.87
CA ILE A 33 7.99 9.50 7.27
C ILE A 33 6.47 9.43 7.44
N GLN A 34 5.71 10.03 6.52
CA GLN A 34 4.24 9.98 6.57
C GLN A 34 3.70 8.56 6.41
N LEU A 35 4.31 7.76 5.53
CA LEU A 35 3.94 6.36 5.33
C LEU A 35 4.16 5.57 6.62
N ASN A 36 5.32 5.72 7.25
CA ASN A 36 5.61 5.07 8.53
C ASN A 36 4.64 5.49 9.64
N ARG A 37 4.18 6.75 9.64
CA ARG A 37 3.11 7.19 10.56
C ARG A 37 1.79 6.48 10.29
N GLN A 38 1.37 6.34 9.04
CA GLN A 38 0.14 5.60 8.70
C GLN A 38 0.25 4.10 9.03
N ILE A 39 1.40 3.49 8.79
CA ILE A 39 1.66 2.08 9.16
C ILE A 39 1.54 1.89 10.67
N ARG A 40 2.15 2.77 11.47
CA ARG A 40 2.03 2.73 12.94
C ARG A 40 0.60 2.94 13.40
N ARG A 41 -0.11 3.92 12.82
CA ARG A 41 -1.52 4.18 13.14
C ARG A 41 -2.38 2.95 12.87
N ARG A 42 -2.26 2.35 11.68
CA ARG A 42 -2.98 1.11 11.33
C ARG A 42 -2.65 0.00 12.32
N TRP A 43 -1.38 -0.21 12.64
CA TRP A 43 -0.95 -1.24 13.60
C TRP A 43 -1.57 -1.04 14.99
N LEU A 44 -1.61 0.21 15.49
CA LEU A 44 -2.25 0.52 16.77
C LEU A 44 -3.76 0.24 16.74
N LEU A 45 -4.45 0.63 15.67
CA LEU A 45 -5.87 0.34 15.50
C LEU A 45 -6.13 -1.17 15.45
N GLU A 46 -5.28 -1.91 14.73
CA GLU A 46 -5.36 -3.36 14.69
C GLU A 46 -5.19 -3.98 16.09
N GLN A 47 -4.20 -3.53 16.86
CA GLN A 47 -4.02 -3.99 18.24
C GLN A 47 -5.23 -3.66 19.13
N THR A 48 -5.72 -2.41 19.07
CA THR A 48 -6.87 -1.97 19.87
C THR A 48 -8.12 -2.79 19.54
N SER A 49 -8.38 -3.06 18.26
CA SER A 49 -9.55 -3.86 17.84
C SER A 49 -9.52 -5.31 18.36
N MET A 50 -8.35 -5.83 18.72
CA MET A 50 -8.16 -7.21 19.18
C MET A 50 -7.91 -7.31 20.69
N LYS A 51 -7.87 -6.18 21.42
CA LYS A 51 -7.47 -6.13 22.84
C LYS A 51 -8.35 -7.01 23.73
N ASP A 52 -9.66 -6.99 23.49
CA ASP A 52 -10.65 -7.69 24.31
C ASP A 52 -11.04 -9.06 23.75
N ARG A 53 -10.46 -9.46 22.61
CA ARG A 53 -10.70 -10.76 21.97
C ARG A 53 -9.94 -11.88 22.68
N PRO A 54 -10.46 -13.13 22.71
CA PRO A 54 -9.70 -14.31 23.15
C PRO A 54 -8.42 -14.49 22.33
N LEU A 55 -7.35 -15.00 22.94
CA LEU A 55 -6.05 -15.20 22.25
C LEU A 55 -6.16 -16.06 20.99
N SER A 56 -7.07 -17.04 20.97
CA SER A 56 -7.35 -17.91 19.82
C SER A 56 -7.94 -17.16 18.61
N GLU A 57 -8.55 -15.99 18.85
CA GLU A 57 -9.16 -15.14 17.82
C GLU A 57 -8.26 -13.97 17.44
N ARG A 58 -7.14 -13.76 18.15
CA ARG A 58 -6.23 -12.64 17.87
C ARG A 58 -5.36 -12.92 16.65
N PHE A 59 -5.54 -12.11 15.61
CA PHE A 59 -4.53 -11.94 14.59
C PHE A 59 -3.31 -11.23 15.18
N ARG A 60 -2.09 -11.66 14.81
CA ARG A 60 -0.85 -10.95 15.17
C ARG A 60 -0.56 -9.90 14.10
N PRO A 61 -0.75 -8.60 14.39
CA PRO A 61 -0.48 -7.54 13.43
C PRO A 61 1.02 -7.51 13.13
N VAL A 62 1.38 -7.53 11.85
CA VAL A 62 2.76 -7.41 11.41
C VAL A 62 3.04 -5.96 11.02
N ILE A 63 4.15 -5.42 11.51
CA ILE A 63 4.58 -4.05 11.22
C ILE A 63 5.91 -4.08 10.48
N PHE A 64 5.93 -3.49 9.29
CA PHE A 64 7.14 -3.24 8.51
C PHE A 64 7.23 -1.74 8.25
N LEU A 65 8.20 -1.09 8.85
CA LEU A 65 8.48 0.32 8.57
C LEU A 65 9.47 0.40 7.41
N GLU A 66 9.25 1.39 6.54
CA GLU A 66 10.19 1.69 5.47
C GLU A 66 11.40 2.45 6.04
N PRO A 67 12.63 2.13 5.60
CA PRO A 67 13.80 2.92 5.99
C PRO A 67 13.67 4.34 5.46
N VAL A 68 13.83 5.33 6.33
CA VAL A 68 13.78 6.75 5.92
C VAL A 68 15.08 7.09 5.20
N PRO A 69 15.03 7.52 3.92
CA PRO A 69 16.23 7.92 3.20
C PRO A 69 16.93 9.10 3.88
N THR A 70 18.24 9.21 3.68
CA THR A 70 19.01 10.39 4.09
C THR A 70 19.27 11.30 2.89
N LEU A 71 19.54 12.58 3.16
CA LEU A 71 19.96 13.50 2.11
C LEU A 71 21.34 13.09 1.59
N THR A 72 21.50 13.07 0.27
CA THR A 72 22.76 12.71 -0.38
C THR A 72 23.21 13.82 -1.33
N LYS A 73 24.43 13.69 -1.87
CA LYS A 73 24.90 14.60 -2.90
C LYS A 73 24.23 14.26 -4.24
N PRO A 74 23.99 15.26 -5.11
CA PRO A 74 23.46 15.01 -6.44
C PRO A 74 24.34 14.01 -7.21
N PRO A 75 23.76 13.00 -7.88
CA PRO A 75 24.48 12.05 -8.72
C PRO A 75 24.97 12.71 -10.01
N VAL A 76 25.88 12.03 -10.73
CA VAL A 76 26.42 12.52 -12.01
C VAL A 76 25.35 12.55 -13.10
N ASN A 77 24.46 11.56 -13.13
CA ASN A 77 23.33 11.50 -14.06
C ASN A 77 22.04 11.96 -13.35
N LEU A 78 21.76 13.27 -13.41
CA LEU A 78 20.63 13.85 -12.68
C LEU A 78 19.28 13.54 -13.32
N ASP A 79 19.19 13.48 -14.64
CA ASP A 79 17.91 13.39 -15.34
C ASP A 79 17.21 12.04 -15.11
N GLU A 80 17.95 10.94 -15.21
CA GLU A 80 17.44 9.59 -14.93
C GLU A 80 17.04 9.41 -13.45
N GLU A 81 17.85 9.96 -12.55
CA GLU A 81 17.61 9.94 -11.11
C GLU A 81 16.40 10.77 -10.71
N ILE A 82 16.16 11.92 -11.37
CA ILE A 82 14.95 12.71 -11.19
C ILE A 82 13.70 11.91 -11.62
N ILE A 83 13.74 11.21 -12.75
CA ILE A 83 12.61 10.38 -13.21
C ILE A 83 12.31 9.26 -12.21
N THR A 84 13.35 8.59 -11.73
CA THR A 84 13.25 7.52 -10.74
C THR A 84 12.68 8.05 -9.41
N LEU A 85 13.21 9.17 -8.90
CA LEU A 85 12.72 9.81 -7.69
C LEU A 85 11.27 10.25 -7.82
N ARG A 86 10.88 10.84 -8.95
CA ARG A 86 9.48 11.26 -9.21
C ARG A 86 8.53 10.07 -9.15
N THR A 87 8.91 8.96 -9.78
CA THR A 87 8.11 7.73 -9.77
C THR A 87 8.00 7.18 -8.35
N GLY A 88 9.13 7.06 -7.64
CA GLY A 88 9.17 6.60 -6.26
C GLY A 88 8.34 7.48 -5.30
N VAL A 89 8.45 8.80 -5.42
CA VAL A 89 7.64 9.77 -4.65
C VAL A 89 6.15 9.62 -4.95
N SER A 90 5.77 9.44 -6.21
CA SER A 90 4.37 9.22 -6.60
C SER A 90 3.80 7.96 -5.97
N LEU A 91 4.58 6.85 -5.97
CA LEU A 91 4.21 5.61 -5.32
C LEU A 91 4.11 5.76 -3.79
N LEU A 92 5.09 6.43 -3.16
CA LEU A 92 5.06 6.72 -1.72
C LEU A 92 3.81 7.52 -1.34
N ARG A 93 3.47 8.56 -2.11
CA ARG A 93 2.26 9.35 -1.90
C ARG A 93 1.00 8.48 -2.00
N ALA A 94 0.88 7.66 -3.04
CA ALA A 94 -0.26 6.75 -3.19
C ALA A 94 -0.38 5.79 -1.99
N ARG A 95 0.74 5.26 -1.50
CA ARG A 95 0.80 4.40 -0.31
C ARG A 95 0.38 5.12 0.97
N VAL A 96 0.75 6.40 1.12
CA VAL A 96 0.31 7.25 2.24
C VAL A 96 -1.20 7.42 2.22
N GLU A 97 -1.78 7.80 1.08
CA GLU A 97 -3.22 7.97 0.95
C GLU A 97 -3.97 6.66 1.19
N LYS A 98 -3.45 5.54 0.66
CA LYS A 98 -4.01 4.22 0.96
C LYS A 98 -3.93 3.90 2.45
N GLY A 99 -2.82 4.22 3.11
CA GLY A 99 -2.68 4.05 4.55
C GLY A 99 -3.72 4.83 5.36
N LYS A 100 -4.06 6.05 4.93
CA LYS A 100 -5.13 6.85 5.55
C LYS A 100 -6.50 6.22 5.35
N GLU A 101 -6.83 5.79 4.13
CA GLU A 101 -8.07 5.09 3.80
C GLU A 101 -8.26 3.86 4.71
N LEU A 102 -7.24 3.02 4.85
CA LEU A 102 -7.30 1.83 5.68
C LEU A 102 -7.49 2.14 7.16
N ALA A 103 -6.77 3.14 7.69
CA ALA A 103 -6.92 3.54 9.08
C ALA A 103 -8.33 4.07 9.37
N SER A 104 -8.84 4.95 8.50
CA SER A 104 -10.20 5.48 8.60
C SER A 104 -11.27 4.40 8.46
N GLU A 105 -11.04 3.40 7.60
CA GLU A 105 -11.98 2.28 7.43
C GLU A 105 -12.02 1.37 8.67
N ILE A 106 -10.87 1.11 9.30
CA ILE A 106 -10.83 0.38 10.58
C ILE A 106 -11.60 1.16 11.65
N GLU A 107 -11.34 2.46 11.80
CA GLU A 107 -12.04 3.31 12.76
C GLU A 107 -13.56 3.30 12.52
N ARG A 108 -13.99 3.47 11.25
CA ARG A 108 -15.40 3.40 10.86
C ARG A 108 -16.03 2.07 11.25
N ARG A 109 -15.36 0.95 10.96
CA ARG A 109 -15.83 -0.41 11.28
C ARG A 109 -15.85 -0.69 12.78
N MET A 110 -14.91 -0.15 13.55
CA MET A 110 -14.89 -0.28 15.02
C MET A 110 -16.10 0.37 15.69
N LEU A 111 -16.70 1.37 15.05
CA LEU A 111 -17.93 2.03 15.54
C LEU A 111 -19.21 1.30 15.12
N GLN A 112 -19.12 0.25 14.29
CA GLN A 112 -20.30 -0.47 13.78
C GLN A 112 -20.60 -1.72 14.60
N PRO A 113 -21.78 -1.81 15.26
CA PRO A 113 -22.11 -2.94 16.13
C PRO A 113 -22.18 -4.30 15.43
N HIS A 114 -22.44 -4.30 14.12
CA HIS A 114 -22.61 -5.53 13.32
C HIS A 114 -21.30 -6.06 12.73
N VAL A 115 -20.19 -5.30 12.84
CA VAL A 115 -18.90 -5.75 12.30
C VAL A 115 -18.15 -6.51 13.39
N HIS A 116 -18.07 -7.83 13.24
CA HIS A 116 -17.38 -8.67 14.20
C HIS A 116 -15.87 -8.46 14.18
N TYR A 117 -15.28 -8.31 12.99
CA TYR A 117 -13.84 -8.15 12.82
C TYR A 117 -13.52 -6.87 12.04
N PRO A 118 -13.37 -5.71 12.72
CA PRO A 118 -13.14 -4.42 12.06
C PRO A 118 -11.91 -4.36 11.15
N THR A 119 -10.96 -5.27 11.34
CA THR A 119 -9.70 -5.35 10.59
C THR A 119 -9.68 -6.46 9.54
N HIS A 120 -10.73 -7.27 9.45
CA HIS A 120 -10.84 -8.38 8.50
C HIS A 120 -11.53 -7.92 7.22
N PHE A 121 -10.80 -7.20 6.38
CA PHE A 121 -11.28 -6.74 5.09
C PHE A 121 -10.13 -6.62 4.10
N CYS A 122 -10.46 -6.53 2.80
CA CYS A 122 -9.46 -6.34 1.77
C CYS A 122 -8.88 -4.94 1.82
N HIS A 123 -7.56 -4.83 2.01
CA HIS A 123 -6.86 -3.56 2.02
C HIS A 123 -6.77 -2.92 0.61
N THR A 124 -7.19 -3.59 -0.46
CA THR A 124 -7.22 -3.00 -1.82
C THR A 124 -8.59 -2.43 -2.14
N CYS A 125 -9.65 -3.24 -2.07
CA CYS A 125 -11.02 -2.81 -2.43
C CYS A 125 -11.95 -2.50 -1.25
N VAL A 126 -11.45 -2.56 -0.01
CA VAL A 126 -12.20 -2.33 1.24
C VAL A 126 -13.41 -3.25 1.48
N GLU A 127 -13.58 -4.29 0.67
CA GLU A 127 -14.63 -5.30 0.86
C GLU A 127 -14.42 -6.13 2.13
N ASP A 128 -15.53 -6.44 2.78
CA ASP A 128 -15.55 -7.20 4.02
C ASP A 128 -15.05 -8.64 3.84
N GLY A 129 -14.18 -9.11 4.74
CA GLY A 129 -13.64 -10.47 4.70
C GLY A 129 -14.66 -11.56 5.05
N GLU A 130 -15.85 -11.21 5.55
CA GLU A 130 -16.98 -12.12 5.66
C GLU A 130 -17.66 -12.37 4.30
N ARG A 131 -17.47 -11.46 3.32
CA ARG A 131 -18.03 -11.56 1.96
C ARG A 131 -17.04 -12.11 0.94
N VAL A 132 -15.75 -11.80 1.12
CA VAL A 132 -14.67 -12.24 0.23
C VAL A 132 -13.58 -12.96 1.00
N GLU A 133 -12.95 -13.94 0.37
CA GLU A 133 -11.80 -14.59 0.97
C GLU A 133 -10.60 -13.63 0.97
N VAL A 134 -10.13 -13.27 2.16
CA VAL A 134 -9.00 -12.36 2.37
C VAL A 134 -7.76 -13.14 2.81
N LEU A 135 -6.64 -12.88 2.16
CA LEU A 135 -5.34 -13.51 2.42
C LEU A 135 -4.39 -12.50 3.07
N LEU A 136 -3.69 -12.93 4.13
CA LEU A 136 -2.64 -12.12 4.75
C LEU A 136 -1.31 -12.36 4.04
N THR A 137 -0.81 -11.31 3.40
CA THR A 137 0.51 -11.31 2.78
C THR A 137 1.62 -11.18 3.84
N LYS A 138 2.83 -11.66 3.54
CA LYS A 138 4.03 -11.48 4.39
C LYS A 138 4.39 -10.01 4.59
N CYS A 139 3.99 -9.11 3.70
CA CYS A 139 4.16 -7.66 3.90
C CYS A 139 3.12 -7.03 4.85
N GLY A 140 2.22 -7.83 5.43
CA GLY A 140 1.21 -7.39 6.40
C GLY A 140 -0.05 -6.79 5.78
N HIS A 141 -0.22 -6.87 4.45
CA HIS A 141 -1.45 -6.46 3.78
C HIS A 141 -2.43 -7.63 3.65
N ARG A 142 -3.71 -7.36 3.84
CA ARG A 142 -4.79 -8.30 3.65
C ARG A 142 -5.41 -8.07 2.27
N VAL A 143 -5.34 -9.03 1.35
CA VAL A 143 -5.80 -8.84 -0.04
C VAL A 143 -6.79 -9.94 -0.39
N CYS A 144 -7.92 -9.61 -1.02
CA CYS A 144 -8.87 -10.62 -1.44
C CYS A 144 -8.42 -11.30 -2.73
N THR A 145 -8.92 -12.51 -2.98
CA THR A 145 -8.58 -13.29 -4.18
C THR A 145 -8.92 -12.58 -5.50
N THR A 146 -9.89 -11.66 -5.49
CA THR A 146 -10.26 -10.84 -6.65
C THR A 146 -9.28 -9.71 -6.93
N CYS A 147 -8.69 -9.11 -5.88
CA CYS A 147 -7.73 -8.00 -6.00
C CYS A 147 -6.27 -8.47 -6.02
N LEU A 148 -6.06 -9.78 -5.96
CA LEU A 148 -4.76 -10.38 -6.07
C LEU A 148 -4.38 -10.40 -7.56
N GLU A 149 -3.44 -9.56 -7.96
CA GLU A 149 -2.99 -9.47 -9.35
C GLU A 149 -1.93 -10.54 -9.63
N PHE A 150 -2.14 -11.30 -10.71
CA PHE A 150 -1.18 -12.28 -11.19
C PHE A 150 -0.11 -11.57 -12.03
N GLY A 151 1.14 -11.60 -11.60
CA GLY A 151 2.25 -11.00 -12.34
C GLY A 151 2.48 -11.69 -13.68
N ILE A 152 2.72 -10.89 -14.72
CA ILE A 152 2.90 -11.36 -16.11
C ILE A 152 4.25 -12.07 -16.28
N ASP A 153 5.24 -11.74 -15.44
CA ASP A 153 6.64 -12.18 -15.58
C ASP A 153 7.03 -13.32 -14.62
N GLY A 154 6.27 -14.42 -14.64
CA GLY A 154 6.65 -15.66 -13.94
C GLY A 154 5.63 -16.21 -12.94
N GLY A 155 4.39 -15.73 -12.97
CA GLY A 155 3.30 -16.29 -12.18
C GLY A 155 3.39 -16.04 -10.68
N VAL A 156 4.12 -15.00 -10.29
CA VAL A 156 4.24 -14.55 -8.91
C VAL A 156 3.20 -13.47 -8.65
N TYR A 157 2.50 -13.56 -7.53
CA TYR A 157 1.56 -12.53 -7.12
C TYR A 157 2.31 -11.29 -6.63
N GLU A 158 1.79 -10.10 -6.90
CA GLU A 158 2.32 -8.84 -6.35
C GLU A 158 1.30 -8.19 -5.42
N CYS A 159 1.79 -7.57 -4.35
CA CYS A 159 0.93 -6.82 -3.46
C CYS A 159 0.57 -5.47 -4.11
N SER A 160 -0.69 -5.28 -4.49
CA SER A 160 -1.21 -4.03 -5.10
C SER A 160 -1.11 -2.78 -4.21
N ILE A 161 -0.57 -2.88 -3.00
CA ILE A 161 -0.39 -1.76 -2.07
C ILE A 161 1.08 -1.37 -1.93
N CYS A 162 1.99 -2.34 -1.73
CA CYS A 162 3.41 -2.04 -1.58
C CYS A 162 4.28 -2.41 -2.77
N PHE A 163 3.68 -3.02 -3.81
CA PHE A 163 4.34 -3.45 -5.05
C PHE A 163 5.56 -4.34 -4.81
N ARG A 164 5.49 -5.15 -3.74
CA ARG A 164 6.45 -6.21 -3.45
C ARG A 164 5.83 -7.53 -3.86
N VAL A 165 6.68 -8.48 -4.22
CA VAL A 165 6.32 -9.89 -4.39
C VAL A 165 5.48 -10.35 -3.18
N ALA A 166 4.28 -10.82 -3.46
CA ALA A 166 3.32 -11.29 -2.49
C ALA A 166 3.58 -12.76 -2.18
N ASP A 167 4.17 -12.97 -1.01
CA ASP A 167 4.08 -14.24 -0.30
C ASP A 167 2.94 -14.19 0.71
N PHE A 168 2.40 -15.35 1.09
CA PHE A 168 1.32 -15.45 2.08
C PHE A 168 1.81 -16.08 3.37
N VAL A 169 1.24 -15.64 4.49
CA VAL A 169 1.40 -16.32 5.77
C VAL A 169 0.50 -17.56 5.74
N ALA A 170 1.06 -18.75 5.99
CA ALA A 170 0.29 -19.99 6.04
C ALA A 170 -0.88 -19.84 7.03
N ARG A 171 -2.10 -20.16 6.61
CA ARG A 171 -3.25 -20.19 7.52
C ARG A 171 -3.02 -21.30 8.55
N SER A 172 -3.19 -20.99 9.83
CA SER A 172 -3.49 -22.03 10.81
C SER A 172 -4.79 -22.71 10.36
N PRO A 173 -4.89 -24.05 10.35
CA PRO A 173 -6.12 -24.72 9.98
C PRO A 173 -7.23 -24.26 10.92
N SER A 174 -8.34 -23.79 10.36
CA SER A 174 -9.57 -23.59 11.11
C SER A 174 -9.99 -24.95 11.67
N ASN A 175 -9.91 -25.12 12.99
CA ASN A 175 -10.32 -26.33 13.69
C ASN A 175 -11.76 -26.70 13.31
N ARG A 176 -11.90 -27.67 12.40
CA ARG A 176 -13.04 -28.57 12.28
C ARG A 176 -12.48 -29.99 12.41
N SER A 177 -12.48 -30.49 13.65
CA SER A 177 -12.37 -31.90 14.06
C SER A 177 -11.02 -32.63 13.85
N PRO A 178 -10.68 -33.60 14.72
CA PRO A 178 -9.35 -34.21 14.80
C PRO A 178 -9.22 -35.40 13.85
N GLY A 179 -8.22 -35.37 12.97
CA GLY A 179 -7.95 -36.49 12.08
C GLY A 179 -6.75 -36.25 11.18
N SER A 180 -5.62 -36.84 11.58
CA SER A 180 -4.40 -37.09 10.81
C SER A 180 -3.65 -35.92 10.18
N SER A 181 -2.48 -35.69 10.77
CA SER A 181 -1.27 -35.15 10.16
C SER A 181 -0.99 -35.73 8.77
N THR A 182 -0.84 -34.87 7.77
CA THR A 182 0.31 -34.84 6.86
C THR A 182 0.27 -33.55 6.04
N TRP A 183 1.39 -32.85 6.05
CA TRP A 183 1.60 -31.59 5.36
C TRP A 183 1.85 -31.87 3.88
N ASN A 184 1.06 -31.26 2.99
CA ASN A 184 1.46 -31.02 1.61
C ASN A 184 1.08 -29.58 1.26
N CYS A 185 2.08 -28.71 1.31
CA CYS A 185 2.02 -27.34 0.83
C CYS A 185 2.42 -27.33 -0.65
N SER A 186 1.60 -27.90 -1.53
CA SER A 186 1.75 -27.83 -2.99
C SER A 186 0.39 -28.10 -3.66
N ASP A 187 0.09 -27.36 -4.73
CA ASP A 187 -0.80 -27.78 -5.84
C ASP A 187 -2.33 -27.57 -5.84
N ARG A 188 -2.94 -26.72 -4.99
CA ARG A 188 -4.43 -26.55 -5.04
C ARG A 188 -5.02 -25.21 -5.45
N MET A 189 -4.25 -24.30 -6.04
CA MET A 189 -4.77 -23.01 -6.54
C MET A 189 -4.70 -22.83 -8.08
N LEU A 190 -4.24 -23.83 -8.84
CA LEU A 190 -4.22 -23.78 -10.31
C LEU A 190 -5.36 -24.62 -10.89
N GLY A 191 -6.52 -23.99 -11.08
CA GLY A 191 -7.66 -24.70 -11.63
C GLY A 191 -8.88 -23.84 -11.89
N ARG A 192 -8.70 -22.58 -12.34
CA ARG A 192 -9.77 -21.82 -12.98
C ARG A 192 -9.16 -20.74 -13.88
N GLU A 193 -8.82 -21.16 -15.09
CA GLU A 193 -8.66 -20.25 -16.21
C GLU A 193 -9.95 -19.42 -16.33
N ARG A 194 -9.88 -18.14 -15.99
CA ARG A 194 -10.87 -17.16 -16.40
C ARG A 194 -10.20 -16.22 -17.39
N LYS A 195 -10.81 -16.17 -18.58
CA LYS A 195 -10.45 -15.33 -19.72
C LYS A 195 -10.10 -13.90 -19.29
N PRO A 196 -9.17 -13.24 -20.00
CA PRO A 196 -8.71 -11.90 -19.65
C PRO A 196 -9.88 -10.92 -19.76
N ALA A 197 -10.31 -10.37 -18.62
CA ALA A 197 -11.16 -9.21 -18.60
C ALA A 197 -10.31 -8.01 -19.02
N SER A 198 -10.43 -7.64 -20.28
CA SER A 198 -9.95 -6.37 -20.79
C SER A 198 -10.50 -5.20 -19.96
N ARG A 199 -9.63 -4.22 -19.70
CA ARG A 199 -9.89 -2.80 -19.35
C ARG A 199 -9.76 -2.40 -17.87
N GLY A 200 -8.84 -1.44 -17.69
CA GLY A 200 -9.11 -0.24 -16.92
C GLY A 200 -8.44 -0.20 -15.56
N VAL A 201 -7.15 0.17 -15.54
CA VAL A 201 -6.53 0.76 -14.36
C VAL A 201 -7.34 2.02 -14.00
N ARG A 202 -8.21 1.92 -12.99
CA ARG A 202 -8.87 3.10 -12.44
C ARG A 202 -7.87 3.80 -11.53
N PHE A 203 -7.05 4.64 -12.13
CA PHE A 203 -6.47 5.76 -11.39
C PHE A 203 -7.62 6.66 -10.95
N CYS A 204 -7.87 6.75 -9.65
CA CYS A 204 -8.62 7.88 -9.11
C CYS A 204 -7.75 9.13 -9.32
N SER A 205 -8.00 9.85 -10.41
CA SER A 205 -7.45 11.19 -10.60
C SER A 205 -7.98 12.13 -9.51
N PRO A 206 -7.14 13.01 -8.93
CA PRO A 206 -7.63 14.05 -8.05
C PRO A 206 -8.44 15.05 -8.89
N ILE A 207 -9.67 15.31 -8.44
CA ILE A 207 -10.48 16.44 -8.90
C ILE A 207 -9.75 17.72 -8.47
N LEU A 208 -9.67 18.67 -9.41
CA LEU A 208 -9.03 19.99 -9.34
C LEU A 208 -9.39 20.77 -8.07
#